data_AF-A0A968CEX0-F1
#
_entry.id   AF-A0A968CEX0-F1
#
_cell.length_a   1.000
_cell.length_b   1.000
_cell.length_c   1.000
_cell.angle_alpha   90.00
_cell.angle_beta   90.00
_cell.angle_gamma   90.00
#
_symmetry.space_group_name_H-M   'P 1'
#
loop_
_entity.id
_entity.type
_entity.pdbx_description
1 polymer ?
#
loop_
_entity_poly.entity_id
_entity_poly.type
_entity_poly.pdbx_seq_one_letter_code
_entity_poly.pdbx_strand_id
1 'polypeptide(L)'
;DGSALYFSRAPIPFRRAGPPGPDDLASGAYLRHIGVYACTPRALERWVALPAHALEELERLEQLRPLAAGMSIGVAVVGATPGGVDTPE
;
A
#
# COMPACT_ATOMS: atom_id res chain seq x y z
N ASP A 1 -3.06 12.60 -8.31
CA ASP A 1 -1.87 13.30 -7.78
C ASP A 1 -0.68 12.36 -7.56
N GLY A 2 -0.83 11.04 -7.79
CA GLY A 2 0.25 10.08 -7.58
C GLY A 2 0.50 9.79 -6.11
N SER A 3 -0.41 10.14 -5.20
CA SER A 3 -0.30 9.84 -3.78
C SER A 3 -1.23 8.70 -3.36
N ALA A 4 -0.78 7.87 -2.43
CA ALA A 4 -1.62 6.84 -1.82
C ALA A 4 -2.63 7.50 -0.87
N LEU A 5 -3.90 7.12 -0.99
CA LEU A 5 -4.94 7.51 -0.05
C LEU A 5 -4.95 6.61 1.18
N TYR A 6 -4.85 5.30 0.96
CA TYR A 6 -4.87 4.27 2.01
C TYR A 6 -4.32 2.95 1.47
N PHE A 7 -3.87 2.07 2.37
CA PHE A 7 -3.50 0.68 2.08
C PHE A 7 -4.34 -0.24 2.96
N SER A 8 -4.79 -1.37 2.41
CA SER A 8 -5.56 -2.34 3.19
C SER A 8 -5.33 -3.75 2.68
N ARG A 9 -5.50 -4.73 3.58
CA ARG A 9 -5.65 -6.14 3.20
C ARG A 9 -7.05 -6.45 2.69
N ALA A 10 -8.03 -5.62 3.03
CA ALA A 10 -9.38 -5.73 2.48
C ALA A 10 -9.40 -5.32 1.00
N PRO A 11 -10.32 -5.88 0.19
CA PRO A 11 -10.50 -5.45 -1.19
C PRO A 11 -11.03 -4.01 -1.19
N ILE A 12 -10.17 -3.07 -1.60
CA ILE A 12 -10.51 -1.66 -1.79
C ILE A 12 -10.26 -1.25 -3.25
N PRO A 13 -11.16 -0.45 -3.85
CA PRO A 13 -12.37 0.14 -3.24
C PRO A 13 -13.49 -0.89 -3.00
N PHE A 14 -14.34 -0.65 -2.00
CA PHE A 14 -15.51 -1.49 -1.78
C PHE A 14 -16.49 -1.35 -2.95
N ARG A 15 -16.85 -2.48 -3.58
CA ARG A 15 -17.82 -2.51 -4.68
C ARG A 15 -19.23 -2.77 -4.16
N ARG A 16 -20.09 -1.75 -4.24
CA ARG A 16 -21.48 -1.82 -3.75
C ARG A 16 -22.33 -2.86 -4.47
N ALA A 17 -22.08 -3.10 -5.75
CA ALA A 17 -22.88 -4.00 -6.58
C ALA A 17 -22.65 -5.50 -6.30
N GLY A 18 -21.72 -5.82 -5.40
CA GLY A 18 -21.28 -7.19 -5.12
C GLY A 18 -19.76 -7.31 -5.25
N PRO A 19 -19.20 -8.51 -5.05
CA PRO A 19 -17.76 -8.72 -5.12
C PRO A 19 -17.18 -8.30 -6.49
N PRO A 20 -15.90 -7.88 -6.54
CA PRO A 20 -15.24 -7.57 -7.81
C PRO A 20 -15.19 -8.78 -8.73
N GLY A 21 -15.59 -8.57 -9.98
CA GLY A 21 -15.47 -9.55 -11.05
C GLY A 21 -14.22 -9.32 -11.92
N PRO A 22 -14.00 -10.17 -12.93
CA PRO A 22 -12.84 -10.06 -13.83
C PRO A 22 -12.69 -8.70 -14.49
N ASP A 23 -13.80 -8.08 -14.91
CA ASP A 23 -13.77 -6.75 -15.56
C ASP A 23 -13.33 -5.65 -14.58
N ASP A 24 -13.72 -5.73 -13.32
CA ASP A 24 -13.28 -4.79 -12.30
C ASP A 24 -11.76 -4.91 -12.07
N LEU A 25 -11.23 -6.13 -12.07
CA LEU A 25 -9.80 -6.37 -11.94
C LEU A 25 -9.01 -5.91 -13.17
N ALA A 26 -9.55 -6.11 -14.37
CA ALA A 26 -8.95 -5.67 -15.62
C ALA A 26 -9.00 -4.14 -15.79
N SER A 27 -9.95 -3.45 -15.15
CA SER A 27 -10.09 -1.99 -15.23
C SER A 27 -8.96 -1.20 -14.55
N GLY A 28 -8.15 -1.86 -13.70
CA GLY A 28 -7.16 -1.19 -12.87
C GLY A 28 -7.73 -0.52 -11.62
N ALA A 29 -9.01 -0.73 -11.29
CA ALA A 29 -9.63 -0.22 -10.07
C ALA A 29 -9.02 -0.82 -8.79
N TYR A 30 -8.44 -2.02 -8.87
CA TYR A 30 -7.76 -2.69 -7.77
C TYR A 30 -6.27 -2.77 -8.07
N LEU A 31 -5.47 -2.13 -7.22
CA LEU A 31 -4.03 -2.11 -7.33
C LEU A 31 -3.41 -2.90 -6.18
N ARG A 32 -2.47 -3.79 -6.50
CA ARG A 32 -1.67 -4.47 -5.50
C ARG A 32 -0.46 -3.61 -5.15
N HIS A 33 -0.31 -3.28 -3.88
CA HIS A 33 0.91 -2.64 -3.39
C HIS A 33 2.11 -3.59 -3.47
N ILE A 34 3.26 -3.05 -3.86
CA ILE A 34 4.52 -3.79 -4.00
C ILE A 34 5.52 -3.15 -3.03
N GLY A 35 6.14 -3.97 -2.18
CA GLY A 35 6.98 -3.52 -1.06
C GLY A 35 8.33 -2.93 -1.45
N VAL A 36 8.38 -2.03 -2.43
CA VAL A 36 9.57 -1.30 -2.85
C VAL A 36 9.37 0.18 -2.53
N TYR A 37 10.28 0.73 -1.72
CA TYR A 37 10.18 2.10 -1.24
C TYR A 37 11.43 2.90 -1.60
N ALA A 38 11.21 4.16 -1.98
CA ALA A 38 12.25 5.17 -2.07
C ALA A 38 11.94 6.27 -1.05
N CYS A 39 12.85 6.50 -0.11
CA CYS A 39 12.69 7.51 0.93
C CYS A 39 13.93 8.41 0.97
N THR A 40 13.71 9.71 1.20
CA THR A 40 14.83 10.60 1.55
C THR A 40 15.26 10.30 2.99
N PRO A 41 16.54 10.53 3.36
CA PRO A 41 17.00 10.30 4.73
C PRO A 41 16.13 11.00 5.78
N ARG A 42 15.80 12.28 5.55
CA ARG A 42 14.92 13.06 6.43
C ARG A 42 13.52 12.46 6.57
N ALA A 43 12.95 11.93 5.49
CA ALA A 43 11.63 11.30 5.55
C ALA A 43 11.67 9.98 6.33
N LEU A 44 12.73 9.19 6.13
CA LEU A 44 12.92 7.93 6.85
C LEU A 44 13.12 8.15 8.35
N GLU A 45 13.99 9.09 8.73
CA GLU A 45 14.22 9.49 10.13
C GLU A 45 12.90 9.90 10.81
N ARG A 46 12.08 10.70 10.12
CA ARG A 46 10.76 11.06 10.63
C ARG A 46 9.83 9.86 10.76
N TRP A 47 9.77 8.98 9.75
CA TRP A 47 8.90 7.79 9.77
C TRP A 47 9.24 6.87 10.95
N VAL A 48 10.51 6.48 11.11
CA VAL A 48 10.90 5.52 12.14
C VAL A 48 10.79 6.05 13.57
N ALA A 49 10.79 7.38 13.74
CA ALA A 49 10.57 8.03 15.04
C ALA A 49 9.10 8.10 15.45
N LEU A 50 8.15 7.80 14.55
CA LEU A 50 6.72 7.80 14.89
C LEU A 50 6.38 6.58 15.77
N PRO A 51 5.50 6.76 16.78
CA PRO A 51 4.93 5.64 17.51
C PRO A 51 4.07 4.77 16.57
N ALA A 52 3.92 3.49 16.90
CA ALA A 52 3.04 2.60 16.16
C ALA A 52 1.61 3.15 16.13
N HIS A 53 0.95 3.07 14.97
CA HIS A 53 -0.42 3.55 14.82
C HIS A 53 -1.42 2.39 14.91
N ALA A 54 -2.62 2.64 15.45
CA ALA A 54 -3.63 1.59 15.59
C ALA A 54 -3.97 0.90 14.25
N LEU A 55 -4.01 1.65 13.15
CA LEU A 55 -4.25 1.09 11.81
C LEU A 55 -3.11 0.19 11.33
N GLU A 56 -1.86 0.53 11.63
CA GLU A 56 -0.71 -0.32 11.32
C GLU A 56 -0.81 -1.65 12.07
N GLU A 57 -1.18 -1.64 13.35
CA GLU A 57 -1.33 -2.85 14.16
C GLU A 57 -2.50 -3.73 13.68
N LEU A 58 -3.64 -3.10 13.36
CA LEU A 58 -4.84 -3.80 12.89
C LEU A 58 -4.62 -4.44 11.51
N GLU A 59 -4.04 -3.70 10.58
CA GLU A 59 -3.81 -4.17 9.20
C GLU A 59 -2.48 -4.89 9.05
N ARG A 60 -1.58 -4.84 10.04
CA ARG A 60 -0.19 -5.32 9.90
C ARG A 60 0.49 -4.74 8.65
N LEU A 61 0.43 -3.41 8.51
CA LEU A 61 0.97 -2.63 7.39
C LEU A 61 1.71 -1.38 7.91
N GLU A 62 3.04 -1.41 7.92
CA GLU A 62 3.91 -0.36 8.48
C GLU A 62 3.72 1.01 7.80
N GLN A 63 3.42 1.02 6.49
CA GLN A 63 3.22 2.24 5.72
C GLN A 63 1.97 3.03 6.12
N LEU A 64 1.08 2.46 6.95
CA LEU A 64 -0.06 3.19 7.51
C LEU A 64 0.35 4.16 8.63
N ARG A 65 1.47 3.92 9.30
CA ARG A 65 1.99 4.81 10.35
C ARG A 65 2.32 6.22 9.83
N PRO A 66 3.15 6.39 8.78
CA PRO A 66 3.45 7.71 8.24
C PRO A 66 2.22 8.38 7.60
N LEU A 67 1.34 7.61 6.94
CA LEU A 67 0.08 8.14 6.39
C LEU A 67 -0.82 8.73 7.49
N ALA A 68 -1.01 8.00 8.59
CA ALA A 68 -1.80 8.48 9.73
C ALA A 68 -1.19 9.72 10.40
N ALA A 69 0.14 9.87 10.35
CA ALA A 69 0.84 11.07 10.82
C ALA A 69 0.87 12.24 9.81
N GLY A 70 0.08 12.15 8.73
CA GLY A 70 -0.05 13.18 7.71
C GLY A 70 1.14 13.28 6.75
N MET A 71 2.00 12.26 6.67
CA MET A 71 3.01 12.18 5.62
C MET A 71 2.36 11.67 4.33
N SER A 72 2.73 12.27 3.19
CA SER A 72 2.31 11.79 1.87
C SER A 72 3.22 10.64 1.41
N ILE A 73 2.63 9.60 0.80
CA ILE A 73 3.36 8.53 0.12
C ILE A 73 3.05 8.62 -1.36
N GLY A 74 4.08 8.89 -2.18
CA GLY A 74 3.96 8.82 -3.63
C GLY A 74 3.91 7.36 -4.12
N VAL A 75 3.13 7.09 -5.16
CA VAL A 75 2.95 5.78 -5.79
C VAL A 75 3.01 5.90 -7.31
N ALA A 76 3.53 4.86 -7.94
CA ALA A 76 3.54 4.71 -9.39
C ALA A 76 3.00 3.33 -9.77
N VAL A 77 2.20 3.28 -10.84
CA VAL A 77 1.72 2.02 -11.41
C VAL A 77 2.80 1.47 -12.32
N VAL A 78 3.16 0.20 -12.10
CA VAL A 78 4.10 -0.55 -12.93
C VAL A 78 3.37 -1.72 -13.59
N GLY A 79 3.91 -2.24 -14.70
CA GLY A 79 3.30 -3.35 -15.43
C GLY A 79 3.38 -4.68 -14.67
N ALA A 80 4.39 -5.48 -14.97
CA ALA A 80 4.63 -6.75 -14.28
C ALA A 80 5.75 -6.61 -13.25
N THR A 81 5.60 -7.29 -12.12
CA THR A 81 6.69 -7.47 -11.16
C THR A 81 6.93 -8.96 -10.92
N PRO A 82 8.19 -9.42 -10.93
CA PRO A 82 8.51 -10.78 -10.54
C PRO A 82 8.08 -11.01 -9.08
N GLY A 83 7.70 -12.26 -8.77
CA GLY A 83 7.47 -12.66 -7.39
C GLY A 83 8.77 -12.64 -6.58
N GLY A 84 8.65 -12.51 -5.25
CA GLY A 84 9.76 -12.81 -4.35
C GLY A 84 10.14 -14.28 -4.44
N VAL A 85 11.41 -14.58 -4.18
CA VAL A 85 11.87 -15.97 -3.98
C VAL A 85 11.73 -16.26 -2.50
N ASP A 86 10.63 -16.93 -2.14
CA ASP A 86 10.29 -17.24 -0.74
C ASP A 86 10.38 -18.75 -0.44
N THR A 87 10.81 -19.55 -1.42
CA THR A 87 10.95 -21.02 -1.33
C THR A 87 12.35 -21.48 -1.77
N PRO A 88 12.84 -22.63 -1.29
CA PRO A 88 14.13 -23.18 -1.72
C PRO A 88 14.17 -23.68 -3.17
N GLU A 89 13.02 -24.10 -3.70
CA GLU A 89 12.85 -24.48 -5.12
C GLU A 89 12.88 -23.27 -6.05
#